data_AF-A0A9D9T8Y0-F1
#
_entry.id   AF-A0A9D9T8Y0-F1
#
_cell.length_a   1.000
_cell.length_b   1.000
_cell.length_c   1.000
_cell.angle_alpha   90.00
_cell.angle_beta   90.00
_cell.angle_gamma   90.00
#
_symmetry.space_group_name_H-M   'P 1'
#
loop_
_entity.id
_entity.type
_entity.pdbx_description
1 polymer ?
#
loop_
_entity_poly.entity_id
_entity_poly.type
_entity_poly.pdbx_seq_one_letter_code
_entity_poly.pdbx_strand_id
1 'polypeptide(L)'
;GDSMGEMFAWHTLADLAFIGGSLLDFGSQNLIEACAVGTPVLLGPSTYNFAEAAFEAQACGAALAITDADDLVKKARALLHDAAALARMSEAGLRFAQQHRGATARTMELIARVVN
;
A
#
# COMPACT_ATOMS: atom_id res chain seq x y z
N GLY A 1 -13.59 -9.02 4.79
CA GLY A 1 -13.80 -10.37 5.35
C GLY A 1 -12.66 -10.63 6.32
N ASP A 2 -13.01 -11.02 7.55
CA ASP A 2 -12.08 -11.31 8.65
C ASP A 2 -11.66 -12.79 8.58
N SER A 3 -10.71 -13.09 7.70
CA SER A 3 -10.00 -14.37 7.72
C SER A 3 -8.54 -14.11 7.38
N MET A 4 -7.65 -14.33 8.37
CA MET A 4 -6.21 -14.23 8.20
C MET A 4 -5.77 -15.20 7.10
N GLY A 5 -5.43 -14.66 5.93
CA GLY A 5 -4.96 -15.41 4.77
C GLY A 5 -5.66 -15.06 3.45
N GLU A 6 -6.89 -14.55 3.49
CA GLU A 6 -7.63 -14.23 2.25
C GLU A 6 -7.32 -12.85 1.68
N MET A 7 -6.77 -11.94 2.48
CA MET A 7 -6.45 -10.57 2.06
C MET A 7 -5.47 -10.51 0.87
N PHE A 8 -4.54 -11.47 0.78
CA PHE A 8 -3.66 -11.64 -0.37
C PHE A 8 -4.41 -12.00 -1.66
N ALA A 9 -5.47 -12.80 -1.56
CA ALA A 9 -6.33 -13.16 -2.70
C ALA A 9 -7.20 -11.98 -3.15
N TRP A 10 -7.70 -11.17 -2.20
CA TRP A 10 -8.47 -9.97 -2.53
C TRP A 10 -7.61 -8.89 -3.20
N HIS A 11 -6.36 -8.70 -2.76
CA HIS A 11 -5.46 -7.75 -3.41
C HIS A 11 -5.09 -8.19 -4.83
N THR A 12 -4.80 -9.48 -5.05
CA THR A 12 -4.49 -9.99 -6.40
C THR A 12 -5.65 -9.90 -7.39
N LEU A 13 -6.90 -9.79 -6.91
CA LEU A 13 -8.10 -9.65 -7.74
C LEU A 13 -8.62 -8.21 -7.84
N ALA A 14 -8.11 -7.28 -7.03
CA ALA A 14 -8.60 -5.91 -6.98
C ALA A 14 -7.83 -5.03 -7.97
N ASP A 15 -8.56 -4.30 -8.82
CA ASP A 15 -7.98 -3.28 -9.72
C ASP A 15 -7.44 -2.08 -8.93
N LEU A 16 -7.90 -1.86 -7.70
CA LEU A 16 -7.53 -0.74 -6.82
C LEU A 16 -7.88 -1.07 -5.36
N ALA A 17 -7.01 -0.71 -4.42
CA ALA A 17 -7.25 -0.87 -2.99
C ALA A 17 -7.21 0.47 -2.24
N PHE A 18 -8.11 0.64 -1.27
CA PHE A 18 -8.02 1.70 -0.26
C PHE A 18 -7.56 1.09 1.06
N ILE A 19 -6.54 1.69 1.70
CA ILE A 19 -6.00 1.18 2.96
C ILE A 19 -6.85 1.67 4.13
N GLY A 20 -7.51 0.73 4.80
CA GLY A 20 -8.33 1.00 5.98
C GLY A 20 -7.57 1.69 7.12
N GLY A 21 -8.32 2.32 8.02
CA GLY A 21 -7.78 3.15 9.10
C GLY A 21 -7.31 4.53 8.62
N SER A 22 -6.83 4.66 7.38
CA SER A 22 -6.08 5.85 6.95
C SER A 22 -6.90 7.12 6.76
N LEU A 23 -8.24 7.04 6.70
CA LEU A 23 -9.09 8.22 6.45
C LEU A 23 -9.30 9.08 7.70
N LEU A 24 -9.41 8.45 8.86
CA LEU A 24 -9.61 9.08 10.17
C LEU A 24 -8.37 8.87 11.01
N ASP A 25 -8.31 9.45 12.21
CA ASP A 25 -7.10 9.44 13.03
C ASP A 25 -6.82 8.09 13.74
N PHE A 26 -6.74 7.00 12.97
CA PHE A 26 -6.48 5.64 13.43
C PHE A 26 -5.15 5.08 12.91
N GLY A 27 -4.43 5.86 12.11
CA GLY A 27 -3.28 5.40 11.34
C GLY A 27 -3.70 4.48 10.20
N SER A 28 -2.74 3.98 9.42
CA SER A 28 -3.04 3.06 8.32
C SER A 28 -2.79 1.61 8.69
N GLN A 29 -3.44 0.70 7.97
CA GLN A 29 -2.99 -0.69 7.86
C GLN A 29 -1.74 -0.79 6.97
N ASN A 30 -1.15 -1.98 6.90
CA ASN A 30 0.06 -2.23 6.12
C ASN A 30 -0.23 -2.13 4.60
N LEU A 31 0.28 -1.08 3.94
CA LEU A 31 0.15 -0.91 2.49
C LEU A 31 1.08 -1.83 1.67
N ILE A 32 2.17 -2.33 2.28
CA ILE A 32 3.24 -3.03 1.55
C ILE A 32 2.70 -4.32 0.93
N GLU A 33 1.75 -5.00 1.60
CA GLU A 33 1.14 -6.22 1.11
C GLU A 33 0.33 -6.01 -0.17
N ALA A 34 -0.44 -4.92 -0.25
CA ALA A 34 -1.18 -4.55 -1.47
C ALA A 34 -0.21 -4.22 -2.62
N CYS A 35 0.82 -3.42 -2.35
CA CYS A 35 1.85 -3.11 -3.33
C CYS A 35 2.62 -4.36 -3.81
N ALA A 36 2.86 -5.32 -2.92
CA ALA A 36 3.64 -6.53 -3.21
C ALA A 36 2.98 -7.47 -4.23
N VAL A 37 1.68 -7.32 -4.45
CA VAL A 37 0.93 -8.07 -5.47
C VAL A 37 0.52 -7.19 -6.66
N GLY A 38 1.03 -5.96 -6.73
CA GLY A 38 0.78 -5.03 -7.82
C GLY A 38 -0.55 -4.29 -7.73
N THR A 39 -1.27 -4.36 -6.61
CA THR A 39 -2.52 -3.60 -6.45
C THR A 39 -2.20 -2.11 -6.27
N PRO A 40 -2.72 -1.21 -7.13
CA PRO A 40 -2.63 0.23 -6.91
C PRO A 40 -3.31 0.64 -5.59
N VAL A 41 -2.75 1.63 -4.88
CA VAL A 41 -3.18 1.98 -3.52
C VAL A 41 -3.70 3.42 -3.40
N LEU A 42 -4.80 3.61 -2.67
CA LEU A 42 -5.26 4.89 -2.14
C LEU A 42 -5.04 4.97 -0.62
N LEU A 43 -4.54 6.11 -0.15
CA LEU A 43 -4.19 6.36 1.25
C LEU A 43 -4.82 7.66 1.76
N GLY A 44 -5.53 7.59 2.88
CA GLY A 44 -5.98 8.78 3.60
C GLY A 44 -4.87 9.48 4.39
N PRO A 45 -5.20 10.60 5.06
CA PRO A 45 -4.22 11.46 5.73
C PRO A 45 -3.56 10.83 6.96
N SER A 46 -4.18 9.84 7.60
CA SER A 46 -3.65 9.21 8.80
C SER A 46 -2.81 7.98 8.47
N THR A 47 -1.49 8.16 8.37
CA THR A 47 -0.56 7.09 7.99
C THR A 47 0.51 6.81 9.05
N TYR A 48 0.36 7.33 10.27
CA TYR A 48 1.44 7.36 11.26
C TYR A 48 2.01 5.99 11.66
N ASN A 49 1.22 4.91 11.57
CA ASN A 49 1.69 3.54 11.81
C ASN A 49 2.73 3.07 10.77
N PHE A 50 2.68 3.61 9.55
CA PHE A 50 3.51 3.25 8.41
C PHE A 50 4.01 4.52 7.68
N ALA A 51 4.35 5.58 8.42
CA ALA A 51 4.60 6.92 7.86
C ALA A 51 5.69 6.93 6.78
N GLU A 52 6.81 6.25 7.03
CA GLU A 52 7.93 6.14 6.08
C GLU A 52 7.51 5.40 4.81
N ALA A 53 6.91 4.22 4.96
CA ALA A 53 6.43 3.42 3.84
C ALA A 53 5.34 4.16 3.03
N ALA A 54 4.45 4.89 3.70
CA ALA A 54 3.42 5.71 3.04
C ALA A 54 4.04 6.86 2.26
N PHE A 55 5.02 7.57 2.83
CA PHE A 55 5.74 8.65 2.16
C PHE A 55 6.48 8.13 0.92
N GLU A 56 7.23 7.04 1.05
CA GLU A 56 7.97 6.45 -0.07
C GLU A 56 7.04 5.93 -1.17
N ALA A 57 5.94 5.27 -0.81
CA ALA A 57 4.94 4.79 -1.77
C ALA A 57 4.30 5.95 -2.55
N GLN A 58 3.99 7.07 -1.89
CA GLN A 58 3.49 8.26 -2.55
C GLN A 58 4.54 8.91 -3.45
N ALA A 59 5.78 9.01 -2.97
CA ALA A 59 6.89 9.63 -3.71
C ALA A 59 7.24 8.86 -5.00
N CYS A 60 7.16 7.52 -4.97
CA CYS A 60 7.43 6.69 -6.15
C CYS A 60 6.20 6.40 -7.02
N GLY A 61 5.01 6.90 -6.63
CA GLY A 61 3.76 6.72 -7.37
C GLY A 61 3.08 5.36 -7.19
N ALA A 62 3.49 4.56 -6.21
CA ALA A 62 2.82 3.31 -5.82
C ALA A 62 1.48 3.55 -5.12
N ALA A 63 1.34 4.69 -4.43
CA ALA A 63 0.12 5.09 -3.74
C ALA A 63 -0.28 6.53 -4.06
N LEU A 64 -1.60 6.79 -4.06
CA LEU A 64 -2.16 8.12 -4.24
C LEU A 64 -2.88 8.57 -2.96
N ALA A 65 -2.57 9.78 -2.50
CA ALA A 65 -3.21 10.38 -1.33
C ALA A 65 -4.69 10.72 -1.61
N ILE A 66 -5.54 10.60 -0.60
CA ILE A 66 -6.93 11.10 -0.57
C ILE A 66 -7.12 12.01 0.66
N THR A 67 -8.05 12.96 0.58
CA THR A 67 -8.35 13.87 1.71
C THR A 67 -9.54 13.42 2.55
N ASP A 68 -10.56 12.83 1.92
CA ASP A 68 -11.83 12.46 2.53
C ASP A 68 -12.55 11.39 1.68
N ALA A 69 -13.76 11.00 2.10
CA ALA A 69 -14.56 9.99 1.41
C ALA A 69 -15.01 10.41 0.01
N ASP A 70 -15.26 11.69 -0.24
CA ASP A 70 -15.67 12.17 -1.57
C ASP A 70 -14.47 12.16 -2.53
N ASP A 71 -13.30 12.55 -2.06
CA ASP A 71 -12.04 12.49 -2.81
C ASP A 71 -11.63 11.04 -3.11
N LEU A 72 -11.85 10.11 -2.17
CA LEU A 72 -11.71 8.67 -2.40
C LEU A 72 -12.53 8.22 -3.61
N VAL A 73 -13.84 8.50 -3.61
CA VAL A 73 -14.74 8.08 -4.69
C VAL A 73 -14.34 8.73 -6.03
N LYS A 74 -13.97 10.02 -6.01
CA LYS A 74 -13.53 10.74 -7.20
C LYS A 74 -12.26 10.14 -7.80
N LYS A 75 -11.24 9.92 -6.99
CA LYS A 75 -9.94 9.37 -7.43
C LYS A 75 -10.04 7.91 -7.83
N ALA A 76 -10.78 7.11 -7.09
CA ALA A 76 -11.03 5.71 -7.45
C ALA A 76 -11.71 5.63 -8.82
N ARG A 77 -12.77 6.40 -9.05
CA ARG A 77 -13.45 6.44 -10.35
C ARG A 77 -12.52 6.91 -11.47
N ALA A 78 -11.71 7.94 -11.24
CA ALA A 78 -10.76 8.43 -12.25
C ALA A 78 -9.74 7.35 -12.63
N LEU A 79 -9.15 6.66 -11.65
CA LEU A 79 -8.19 5.59 -11.87
C LEU A 79 -8.81 4.39 -12.58
N LEU A 80 -10.01 3.97 -12.19
CA LEU A 80 -10.71 2.85 -12.83
C LEU A 80 -11.07 3.12 -14.30
N HIS A 81 -11.07 4.38 -14.75
CA HIS A 81 -11.22 4.75 -16.16
C HIS A 81 -9.88 5.03 -16.87
N ASP A 82 -8.75 4.95 -16.17
CA ASP A 82 -7.40 5.15 -16.71
C ASP A 82 -6.54 3.90 -16.46
N ALA A 83 -6.70 2.92 -17.36
CA ALA A 83 -5.93 1.67 -17.32
C ALA A 83 -4.41 1.90 -17.38
N ALA A 84 -3.96 2.98 -18.04
CA ALA A 84 -2.54 3.29 -18.11
C ALA A 84 -2.02 3.82 -16.76
N ALA A 85 -2.81 4.62 -16.04
CA ALA A 85 -2.47 5.03 -14.67
C ALA A 85 -2.43 3.84 -13.72
N LEU A 86 -3.41 2.94 -13.76
CA LEU A 86 -3.40 1.72 -12.94
C LEU A 86 -2.16 0.86 -13.20
N ALA A 87 -1.79 0.66 -14.47
CA ALA A 87 -0.59 -0.09 -14.83
C ALA A 87 0.70 0.56 -14.29
N ARG A 88 0.83 1.90 -14.40
CA ARG A 88 1.98 2.63 -13.85
C ARG A 88 2.06 2.51 -12.32
N MET A 89 0.93 2.65 -11.63
CA MET A 89 0.87 2.52 -10.17
C MET A 89 1.18 1.08 -9.72
N SER A 90 0.66 0.08 -10.42
CA SER A 90 0.96 -1.33 -10.18
C SER A 90 2.46 -1.61 -10.28
N GLU A 91 3.11 -1.16 -11.36
CA GLU A 91 4.55 -1.33 -11.56
C GLU A 91 5.37 -0.62 -10.48
N ALA A 92 4.97 0.59 -10.09
CA ALA A 92 5.57 1.31 -8.97
C ALA A 92 5.41 0.56 -7.65
N GLY A 93 4.22 0.01 -7.37
CA GLY A 93 3.93 -0.80 -6.18
C GLY A 93 4.80 -2.04 -6.07
N LEU A 94 4.99 -2.77 -7.18
CA LEU A 94 5.87 -3.94 -7.20
C LEU A 94 7.33 -3.56 -6.89
N ARG A 95 7.85 -2.47 -7.48
CA ARG A 95 9.21 -1.98 -7.20
C ARG A 95 9.37 -1.53 -5.75
N PHE A 96 8.41 -0.77 -5.24
CA PHE A 96 8.36 -0.32 -3.86
C PHE A 96 8.41 -1.52 -2.88
N ALA A 97 7.54 -2.50 -3.08
CA ALA A 97 7.46 -3.66 -2.19
C ALA A 97 8.72 -4.52 -2.19
N GLN A 98 9.42 -4.62 -3.34
CA GLN A 98 10.71 -5.32 -3.42
C GLN A 98 11.77 -4.67 -2.53
N GLN A 99 11.81 -3.34 -2.46
CA GLN A 99 12.74 -2.59 -1.61
C GLN A 99 12.46 -2.80 -0.12
N HIS A 100 11.18 -2.86 0.28
CA HIS A 100 10.78 -3.10 1.68
C HIS A 100 10.91 -4.55 2.13
N ARG A 101 10.65 -5.56 1.27
CA ARG A 101 10.92 -6.97 1.61
C ARG A 101 12.40 -7.20 1.96
N GLY A 102 13.30 -6.55 1.22
CA GLY A 102 14.74 -6.61 1.49
C GLY A 102 15.12 -5.92 2.81
N ALA A 103 14.40 -4.90 3.25
CA ALA A 103 14.63 -4.25 4.55
C ALA A 103 14.23 -5.17 5.71
N THR A 104 13.05 -5.81 5.66
CA THR A 104 12.61 -6.77 6.68
C THR A 104 13.57 -7.95 6.81
N ALA A 105 14.02 -8.52 5.69
CA ALA A 105 14.99 -9.63 5.70
C ALA A 105 16.33 -9.22 6.34
N ARG A 106 16.85 -8.03 6.01
CA ARG A 106 18.09 -7.50 6.61
C ARG A 106 17.95 -7.23 8.11
N THR A 107 16.83 -6.68 8.55
CA THR A 107 16.57 -6.44 9.98
C THR A 107 16.48 -7.74 10.76
N MET A 108 15.78 -8.75 10.23
CA MET A 108 15.72 -10.08 10.85
C MET A 108 17.10 -10.75 10.91
N GLU A 109 17.92 -10.59 9.88
CA GLU A 109 19.30 -11.11 9.86
C GLU A 109 20.18 -10.43 10.93
N LEU A 110 20.01 -9.13 11.14
CA LEU A 110 20.72 -8.39 12.21
C LEU A 110 20.27 -8.84 13.60
N ILE A 111 18.96 -9.03 13.82
CA ILE A 111 18.43 -9.55 15.09
C ILE A 111 18.96 -10.97 15.34
N ALA A 112 18.96 -11.85 14.32
CA ALA A 112 19.50 -13.20 14.43
C ALA A 112 20.99 -13.25 14.79
N ARG A 113 21.76 -12.21 14.43
CA ARG A 113 23.18 -12.08 14.79
C ARG A 113 23.43 -11.57 16.22
N VAL A 114 22.43 -10.97 16.86
CA VAL A 114 22.53 -10.46 18.24
C VAL A 114 21.93 -11.45 19.26
N VAL A 115 21.05 -12.34 18.80
CA VAL A 115 20.41 -13.37 19.63
C VAL A 115 21.20 -14.70 19.63
N ASN A 116 22.19 -14.85 18.74
CA ASN A 116 23.23 -15.89 18.79
C ASN A 116 24.51 -15.36 19.45
#